data_AF-A0A938P0C1-F1
#
_entry.id   AF-A0A938P0C1-F1
#
_cell.length_a   1.000
_cell.length_b   1.000
_cell.length_c   1.000
_cell.angle_alpha   90.00
_cell.angle_beta   90.00
_cell.angle_gamma   90.00
#
_symmetry.space_group_name_H-M   'P 1'
#
loop_
_entity.id
_entity.type
_entity.pdbx_description
1 polymer ?
#
loop_
_entity_poly.entity_id
_entity_poly.type
_entity_poly.pdbx_seq_one_letter_code
_entity_poly.pdbx_strand_id
1 'polypeptide(L)'
;EQQLNVKTFGGLRDIPGLTIMADNIEDRLSIISFYFEDIHYNLVVKLLNDRFGIQARGGCSCAGTYGHYLLHVDKYTSKRITDKIDEGDLSTMPGWVRLSLHPTTTDEEVEYIVESLRQIKRHVKAWEQDYVYDPRTNEFTHKDGWRQLQQTVEGWFASE
;
A
#
# COMPACT_ATOMS: atom_id res chain seq x y z
N GLU A 1 20.24 8.99 2.84
CA GLU A 1 18.90 9.10 3.45
C GLU A 1 18.25 10.47 3.24
N GLN A 2 18.78 11.58 3.78
CA GLN A 2 18.14 12.90 3.61
C GLN A 2 17.90 13.31 2.14
N GLN A 3 18.85 13.05 1.24
CA GLN A 3 18.68 13.31 -0.19
C GLN A 3 17.56 12.45 -0.82
N LEU A 4 17.40 11.20 -0.36
CA LEU A 4 16.33 10.30 -0.82
C LEU A 4 14.96 10.83 -0.37
N ASN A 5 14.86 11.37 0.84
CA ASN A 5 13.62 11.98 1.31
C ASN A 5 13.21 13.14 0.42
N VAL A 6 14.11 14.07 0.11
CA VAL A 6 13.79 15.24 -0.73
C VAL A 6 13.19 14.80 -2.07
N LYS A 7 13.84 13.85 -2.76
CA LYS A 7 13.34 13.32 -4.03
C LYS A 7 12.01 12.58 -3.87
N THR A 8 11.90 11.73 -2.86
CA THR A 8 10.70 10.92 -2.66
C THR A 8 9.49 11.79 -2.32
N PHE A 9 9.62 12.75 -1.39
CA PHE A 9 8.54 13.65 -1.02
C PHE A 9 8.11 14.53 -2.20
N GLY A 10 9.05 15.08 -2.97
CA GLY A 10 8.73 15.83 -4.19
C GLY A 10 7.93 14.97 -5.17
N GLY A 11 8.43 13.78 -5.49
CA GLY A 11 7.77 12.88 -6.42
C GLY A 11 6.38 12.42 -5.97
N LEU A 12 6.20 12.15 -4.68
CA LEU A 12 4.92 11.73 -4.10
C LEU A 12 3.88 12.86 -4.08
N ARG A 13 4.28 14.10 -3.75
CA ARG A 13 3.38 15.28 -3.75
C ARG A 13 2.81 15.58 -5.14
N ASP A 14 3.55 15.23 -6.18
CA ASP A 14 3.12 15.42 -7.57
C ASP A 14 2.09 14.38 -8.04
N ILE A 15 1.77 13.35 -7.23
CA ILE A 15 0.81 12.31 -7.60
C ILE A 15 -0.61 12.72 -7.16
N PRO A 16 -1.56 12.94 -8.10
CA PRO A 16 -2.91 13.39 -7.75
C PRO A 16 -3.63 12.39 -6.84
N GLY A 17 -4.25 12.90 -5.77
CA GLY A 17 -5.02 12.10 -4.80
C GLY A 17 -4.18 11.24 -3.87
N LEU A 18 -2.85 11.37 -3.89
CA LEU A 18 -1.95 10.79 -2.89
C LEU A 18 -1.73 11.81 -1.77
N THR A 19 -1.94 11.37 -0.52
CA THR A 19 -1.66 12.18 0.68
C THR A 19 -0.55 11.55 1.50
N ILE A 20 0.51 12.31 1.76
CA ILE A 20 1.61 11.91 2.64
C ILE A 20 1.21 12.16 4.09
N MET A 21 1.44 11.18 4.96
CA MET A 21 1.20 11.33 6.39
C MET A 21 2.34 12.12 7.05
N ALA A 22 1.96 13.08 7.89
CA ALA A 22 2.88 14.03 8.51
C ALA A 22 3.81 14.69 7.48
N ASP A 23 3.23 15.19 6.38
CA ASP A 23 3.93 15.80 5.24
C ASP A 23 4.84 16.97 5.64
N ASN A 24 4.52 17.64 6.74
CA ASN A 24 5.29 18.75 7.30
C ASN A 24 6.57 18.32 8.06
N ILE A 25 6.88 17.02 8.15
CA ILE A 25 8.06 16.48 8.84
C ILE A 25 8.93 15.72 7.85
N GLU A 26 9.85 16.43 7.20
CA GLU A 26 10.75 15.86 6.17
C GLU A 26 12.07 15.33 6.73
N ASP A 27 12.55 15.89 7.85
CA ASP A 27 13.73 15.38 8.57
C ASP A 27 13.34 14.19 9.45
N ARG A 28 13.25 13.02 8.80
CA ARG A 28 12.90 11.75 9.42
C ARG A 28 13.60 10.60 8.69
N LEU A 29 13.58 9.41 9.28
CA LEU A 29 14.00 8.19 8.57
C LEU A 29 13.21 8.05 7.26
N SER A 30 13.81 7.44 6.25
CA SER A 30 13.19 7.19 4.92
C SER A 30 12.09 6.11 4.97
N ILE A 31 11.21 6.22 5.96
CA ILE A 31 10.02 5.42 6.18
C ILE A 31 8.82 6.36 5.98
N ILE A 32 8.19 6.24 4.82
CA ILE A 32 7.17 7.18 4.36
C ILE A 32 5.83 6.46 4.34
N SER A 33 4.85 7.07 5.00
CA SER A 33 3.48 6.58 5.04
C SER A 33 2.59 7.48 4.20
N PHE A 34 1.75 6.90 3.35
CA PHE A 34 0.83 7.63 2.47
C PHE A 34 -0.40 6.79 2.13
N TYR A 35 -1.44 7.44 1.62
CA TYR A 35 -2.61 6.76 1.09
C TYR A 35 -3.13 7.48 -0.14
N PHE A 36 -3.91 6.77 -0.96
CA PHE A 36 -4.71 7.37 -2.01
C PHE A 36 -6.15 7.52 -1.51
N GLU A 37 -6.79 8.64 -1.82
CA GLU A 37 -8.17 8.91 -1.39
C GLU A 37 -9.19 7.90 -1.94
N ASP A 38 -8.93 7.37 -3.14
CA ASP A 38 -9.86 6.55 -3.92
C ASP A 38 -9.35 5.12 -4.20
N ILE A 39 -8.25 4.70 -3.58
CA ILE A 39 -7.67 3.36 -3.77
C ILE A 39 -7.44 2.70 -2.42
N HIS A 40 -7.95 1.49 -2.24
CA HIS A 40 -7.71 0.72 -1.03
C HIS A 40 -6.19 0.45 -0.85
N TYR A 41 -5.65 0.78 0.31
CA TYR A 41 -4.20 0.71 0.57
C TYR A 41 -3.61 -0.69 0.33
N ASN A 42 -4.33 -1.77 0.67
CA ASN A 42 -3.87 -3.14 0.40
C ASN A 42 -3.85 -3.48 -1.10
N LEU A 43 -4.71 -2.86 -1.92
CA LEU A 43 -4.61 -3.02 -3.38
C LEU A 43 -3.35 -2.33 -3.90
N VAL A 44 -3.01 -1.13 -3.40
CA VAL A 44 -1.77 -0.43 -3.77
C VAL A 44 -0.54 -1.27 -3.42
N VAL A 45 -0.48 -1.80 -2.20
CA VAL A 45 0.61 -2.70 -1.76
C VAL A 45 0.70 -3.92 -2.67
N LYS A 46 -0.43 -4.53 -3.01
CA LYS A 46 -0.48 -5.71 -3.87
C LYS A 46 0.00 -5.41 -5.28
N LEU A 47 -0.42 -4.29 -5.87
CA LEU A 47 -0.01 -3.85 -7.20
C LEU A 47 1.48 -3.49 -7.25
N LEU A 48 2.01 -2.81 -6.23
CA LEU A 48 3.45 -2.52 -6.12
C LEU A 48 4.28 -3.81 -6.17
N ASN A 49 3.85 -4.84 -5.43
CA ASN A 49 4.52 -6.13 -5.44
C ASN A 49 4.39 -6.85 -6.79
N ASP A 50 3.16 -7.06 -7.25
CA ASP A 50 2.89 -7.97 -8.38
C ASP A 50 3.35 -7.40 -9.73
N ARG A 51 3.29 -6.08 -9.92
CA ARG A 51 3.60 -5.44 -11.20
C ARG A 51 5.00 -4.84 -11.26
N PHE A 52 5.55 -4.42 -10.12
CA PHE A 52 6.79 -3.65 -10.09
C PHE A 52 7.89 -4.29 -9.23
N GLY A 53 7.58 -5.36 -8.48
CA GLY A 53 8.52 -6.00 -7.58
C GLY A 53 8.86 -5.15 -6.35
N ILE A 54 8.07 -4.13 -6.04
CA ILE A 54 8.30 -3.22 -4.93
C ILE A 54 7.55 -3.72 -3.70
N GLN A 55 8.30 -4.03 -2.64
CA GLN A 55 7.71 -4.49 -1.38
C GLN A 55 7.33 -3.30 -0.49
N ALA A 56 6.06 -3.23 -0.11
CA ALA A 56 5.54 -2.27 0.85
C ALA A 56 4.68 -2.97 1.91
N ARG A 57 4.35 -2.26 2.99
CA ARG A 57 3.48 -2.77 4.06
C ARG A 57 2.19 -1.95 4.10
N GLY A 58 1.04 -2.61 4.17
CA GLY A 58 -0.27 -1.97 4.33
C GLY A 58 -0.81 -2.11 5.74
N GLY A 59 -1.53 -1.11 6.22
CA GLY A 59 -2.39 -1.20 7.40
C GLY A 59 -2.18 -0.11 8.45
N CYS A 60 -3.07 -0.11 9.43
CA CYS A 60 -3.01 0.72 10.63
C CYS A 60 -2.25 -0.05 11.74
N SER A 61 -0.95 -0.30 11.55
CA SER A 61 -0.15 -1.11 12.48
C SER A 61 -0.18 -0.54 13.91
N CYS A 62 -0.90 -1.19 14.82
CA CYS A 62 -0.88 -1.02 16.29
C CYS A 62 -1.11 0.39 16.85
N ALA A 63 -1.47 1.35 16.00
CA ALA A 63 -1.59 2.76 16.34
C ALA A 63 -3.04 3.22 16.26
N GLY A 64 -4.00 2.43 16.74
CA GLY A 64 -5.45 2.67 16.55
C GLY A 64 -5.89 4.08 16.94
N THR A 65 -5.43 4.59 18.08
CA THR A 65 -5.70 5.97 18.52
C THR A 65 -5.07 7.03 17.61
N TYR A 66 -3.88 6.76 17.08
CA TYR A 66 -3.21 7.66 16.13
C TYR A 66 -3.86 7.62 14.75
N GLY A 67 -4.29 6.43 14.30
CA GLY A 67 -5.10 6.25 13.10
C GLY A 67 -6.43 7.00 13.22
N HIS A 68 -7.08 6.97 14.38
CA HIS A 68 -8.30 7.75 14.60
C HIS A 68 -8.06 9.26 14.43
N TYR A 69 -6.95 9.77 14.97
CA TYR A 69 -6.60 11.18 14.85
C TYR A 69 -6.25 11.57 13.40
N LEU A 70 -5.38 10.80 12.75
CA LEU A 70 -4.86 11.11 11.41
C LEU A 70 -5.88 10.90 10.29
N LEU A 71 -6.81 9.97 10.45
CA LEU A 71 -7.84 9.67 9.46
C LEU A 71 -9.21 10.24 9.85
N HIS A 72 -9.21 11.15 10.83
CA HIS A 72 -10.40 11.85 11.31
C HIS A 72 -11.58 10.92 11.66
N VAL A 73 -11.28 9.77 12.27
CA VAL A 73 -12.29 8.79 12.68
C VAL A 73 -12.93 9.27 13.98
N ASP A 74 -14.17 9.75 13.88
CA ASP A 74 -14.97 10.13 15.05
C ASP A 74 -15.48 8.89 15.83
N LYS A 75 -16.10 9.11 17.00
CA LYS A 75 -16.61 8.02 17.85
C LYS A 75 -17.68 7.14 17.18
N TYR A 76 -18.56 7.72 16.37
CA TYR A 76 -19.59 6.98 15.64
C TYR A 76 -18.98 6.14 14.53
N THR A 77 -18.06 6.74 13.76
CA THR A 77 -17.30 6.04 12.72
C THR A 77 -16.46 4.91 13.30
N SER A 78 -15.78 5.16 14.41
CA SER A 78 -15.01 4.16 15.15
C SER A 78 -15.88 3.00 15.60
N LYS A 79 -17.04 3.28 16.21
CA LYS A 79 -17.97 2.23 16.62
C LYS A 79 -18.44 1.38 15.44
N ARG A 80 -18.83 2.01 14.33
CA ARG A 80 -19.24 1.29 13.12
C ARG A 80 -18.13 0.40 12.55
N ILE A 81 -16.88 0.86 12.61
CA ILE A 81 -15.73 0.05 12.22
C ILE A 81 -15.58 -1.15 13.17
N THR A 82 -15.66 -0.93 14.49
CA THR A 82 -15.58 -2.01 15.49
C THR A 82 -16.71 -3.02 15.33
N ASP A 83 -17.96 -2.56 15.16
CA ASP A 83 -19.12 -3.44 14.97
C ASP A 83 -18.92 -4.36 13.75
N LYS A 84 -18.41 -3.82 12.62
CA LYS A 84 -18.07 -4.61 11.43
C LYS A 84 -16.92 -5.59 11.68
N ILE A 85 -15.88 -5.17 12.40
CA ILE A 85 -14.76 -6.05 12.76
C ILE A 85 -15.26 -7.21 13.63
N ASP A 86 -16.15 -6.95 14.58
CA ASP A 86 -16.76 -7.98 15.44
C ASP A 86 -17.63 -8.96 14.63
N GLU A 87 -18.22 -8.50 13.53
CA GLU A 87 -18.92 -9.34 12.54
C GLU A 87 -17.96 -10.07 11.56
N GLY A 88 -16.65 -9.83 11.65
CA GLY A 88 -15.63 -10.43 10.79
C GLY A 88 -15.43 -9.73 9.44
N ASP A 89 -15.93 -8.49 9.29
CA ASP A 89 -15.77 -7.64 8.10
C ASP A 89 -14.73 -6.54 8.35
N LEU A 90 -13.56 -6.70 7.74
CA LEU A 90 -12.44 -5.75 7.80
C LEU A 90 -12.47 -4.71 6.68
N SER A 91 -13.54 -4.66 5.85
CA SER A 91 -13.64 -3.74 4.69
C SER A 91 -13.59 -2.26 5.02
N THR A 92 -13.97 -1.91 6.24
CA THR A 92 -13.92 -0.52 6.73
C THR A 92 -12.69 -0.25 7.57
N MET A 93 -11.77 -1.21 7.68
CA MET A 93 -10.57 -1.02 8.48
C MET A 93 -9.68 0.04 7.82
N PRO A 94 -9.41 1.15 8.51
CA PRO A 94 -8.55 2.19 7.95
C PRO A 94 -7.10 1.71 7.83
N GLY A 95 -6.36 2.31 6.90
CA GLY A 95 -4.94 2.01 6.75
C GLY A 95 -4.26 2.87 5.70
N TRP A 96 -2.95 2.73 5.65
CA TRP A 96 -2.07 3.43 4.71
C TRP A 96 -1.01 2.47 4.18
N VAL A 97 -0.29 2.90 3.16
CA VAL A 97 0.89 2.24 2.64
C VAL A 97 2.11 2.81 3.36
N ARG A 98 2.98 1.93 3.86
CA ARG A 98 4.29 2.27 4.42
C ARG A 98 5.38 1.75 3.49
N LEU A 99 6.14 2.67 2.93
CA LEU A 99 7.31 2.42 2.12
C LEU A 99 8.57 2.71 2.95
N SER A 100 9.56 1.83 2.90
CA SER A 100 10.85 2.02 3.57
C SER A 100 11.97 1.97 2.53
N LEU A 101 12.73 3.05 2.41
CA LEU A 101 13.91 3.11 1.55
C LEU A 101 15.15 2.75 2.37
N HIS A 102 16.07 2.02 1.76
CA HIS A 102 17.34 1.67 2.40
C HIS A 102 18.36 2.80 2.16
N PRO A 103 19.34 3.01 3.04
CA PRO A 103 20.42 3.98 2.80
C PRO A 103 21.15 3.83 1.47
N THR A 104 21.14 2.64 0.88
CA THR A 104 21.78 2.32 -0.40
C THR A 104 20.85 2.43 -1.60
N THR A 105 19.58 2.78 -1.39
CA THR A 105 18.63 2.99 -2.48
C THR A 105 19.14 4.12 -3.37
N THR A 106 19.15 3.92 -4.68
CA THR A 106 19.63 4.92 -5.64
C THR A 106 18.53 5.90 -6.03
N ASP A 107 18.93 7.01 -6.63
CA ASP A 107 17.99 8.01 -7.13
C ASP A 107 17.09 7.45 -8.24
N GLU A 108 17.64 6.57 -9.09
CA GLU A 108 16.90 5.88 -10.15
C GLU A 108 15.86 4.92 -9.56
N GLU A 109 16.17 4.23 -8.47
CA GLU A 109 15.22 3.37 -7.76
C GLU A 109 14.09 4.18 -7.13
N VAL A 110 14.39 5.37 -6.57
CA VAL A 110 13.37 6.30 -6.07
C VAL A 110 12.45 6.75 -7.20
N GLU A 111 13.01 7.18 -8.33
CA GLU A 111 12.23 7.59 -9.51
C GLU A 111 11.34 6.44 -10.01
N TYR A 112 11.87 5.22 -10.05
CA TYR A 112 11.12 4.03 -10.41
C TYR A 112 9.93 3.78 -9.47
N ILE A 113 10.12 3.92 -8.16
CA ILE A 113 9.03 3.78 -7.18
C ILE A 113 7.95 4.85 -7.39
N VAL A 114 8.36 6.11 -7.56
CA VAL A 114 7.43 7.23 -7.78
C VAL A 114 6.65 7.02 -9.08
N GLU A 115 7.31 6.63 -10.18
CA GLU A 115 6.61 6.37 -11.44
C GLU A 115 5.69 5.14 -11.34
N SER A 116 6.09 4.11 -10.60
CA SER A 116 5.22 2.95 -10.33
C SER A 116 3.92 3.37 -9.63
N LEU A 117 4.00 4.27 -8.65
CA LEU A 117 2.82 4.84 -7.97
C LEU A 117 1.96 5.70 -8.92
N ARG A 118 2.58 6.49 -9.81
CA ARG A 118 1.86 7.24 -10.85
C ARG A 118 1.12 6.30 -11.79
N GLN A 119 1.75 5.21 -12.21
CA GLN A 119 1.12 4.21 -13.05
C GLN A 119 -0.04 3.50 -12.34
N ILE A 120 0.11 3.14 -11.06
CA ILE A 120 -1.00 2.61 -10.26
C ILE A 120 -2.17 3.59 -10.29
N LYS A 121 -1.95 4.87 -9.97
CA LYS A 121 -3.03 5.87 -9.98
C LYS A 121 -3.69 6.01 -11.35
N ARG A 122 -2.91 5.98 -12.45
CA ARG A 122 -3.43 6.09 -13.82
C ARG A 122 -4.25 4.86 -14.26
N HIS A 123 -3.85 3.66 -13.85
CA HIS A 123 -4.37 2.40 -14.39
C HIS A 123 -5.18 1.57 -13.40
N VAL A 124 -5.37 2.03 -12.16
CA VAL A 124 -6.03 1.27 -11.08
C VAL A 124 -7.37 0.67 -11.50
N LYS A 125 -8.21 1.41 -12.23
CA LYS A 125 -9.54 0.93 -12.65
C LYS A 125 -9.51 -0.31 -13.55
N ALA A 126 -8.45 -0.45 -14.33
CA ALA A 126 -8.25 -1.63 -15.16
C ALA A 126 -7.59 -2.75 -14.34
N TRP A 127 -6.53 -2.41 -13.59
CA TRP A 127 -5.75 -3.39 -12.86
C TRP A 127 -6.47 -4.00 -11.66
N GLU A 128 -7.36 -3.26 -11.00
CA GLU A 128 -8.17 -3.79 -9.89
C GLU A 128 -9.06 -4.95 -10.34
N GLN A 129 -9.43 -5.01 -11.62
CA GLN A 129 -10.25 -6.08 -12.18
C GLN A 129 -9.52 -7.42 -12.22
N ASP A 130 -8.19 -7.44 -12.11
CA ASP A 130 -7.40 -8.66 -12.04
C ASP A 130 -7.40 -9.29 -10.64
N TYR A 131 -7.97 -8.59 -9.65
CA TYR A 131 -7.95 -8.98 -8.24
C TYR A 131 -9.34 -9.28 -7.70
N VAL A 132 -9.36 -10.10 -6.65
CA VAL A 132 -10.52 -10.35 -5.81
C VAL A 132 -10.19 -9.86 -4.40
N TYR A 133 -11.07 -9.03 -3.85
CA TYR A 133 -10.96 -8.54 -2.48
C TYR A 133 -11.65 -9.50 -1.51
N ASP A 134 -10.96 -9.90 -0.45
CA ASP A 134 -11.54 -10.64 0.66
C ASP A 134 -11.73 -9.71 1.88
N PRO A 135 -12.97 -9.33 2.22
CA PRO A 135 -13.24 -8.45 3.35
C PRO A 135 -12.92 -9.10 4.71
N ARG A 136 -12.80 -10.44 4.80
CA ARG A 136 -12.51 -11.13 6.07
C ARG A 136 -11.03 -11.06 6.44
N THR A 137 -10.16 -11.13 5.45
CA THR A 137 -8.70 -11.02 5.63
C THR A 137 -8.19 -9.60 5.35
N ASN A 138 -9.02 -8.78 4.68
CA ASN A 138 -8.67 -7.49 4.13
C ASN A 138 -7.61 -7.56 3.01
N GLU A 139 -7.48 -8.71 2.34
CA GLU A 139 -6.44 -8.92 1.34
C GLU A 139 -6.98 -8.88 -0.09
N PHE A 140 -6.08 -8.57 -1.03
CA PHE A 140 -6.34 -8.65 -2.47
C PHE A 140 -5.53 -9.81 -3.05
N THR A 141 -6.21 -10.73 -3.72
CA THR A 141 -5.60 -11.89 -4.37
C THR A 141 -5.79 -11.79 -5.88
N HIS A 142 -4.70 -11.96 -6.64
CA HIS A 142 -4.78 -12.00 -8.10
C HIS A 142 -5.59 -13.23 -8.53
N LYS A 143 -6.50 -13.08 -9.49
CA LYS A 143 -7.40 -14.16 -9.96
C LYS A 143 -6.65 -15.41 -10.41
N ASP A 144 -5.49 -15.22 -11.04
CA ASP A 144 -4.62 -16.30 -11.51
C ASP A 144 -3.43 -16.63 -10.58
N GLY A 145 -3.31 -15.97 -9.42
CA GLY A 145 -2.10 -16.04 -8.59
C GLY A 145 -1.76 -17.46 -8.12
N TRP A 146 -2.77 -18.23 -7.71
CA TRP A 146 -2.56 -19.62 -7.30
C TRP A 146 -2.08 -20.52 -8.44
N ARG A 147 -2.63 -20.32 -9.65
CA ARG A 147 -2.27 -21.11 -10.83
C ARG A 147 -0.82 -20.86 -11.23
N GLN A 148 -0.36 -19.61 -11.19
CA GLN A 148 1.02 -19.25 -11.50
C GLN A 148 2.00 -19.80 -10.44
N LEU A 149 1.65 -19.70 -9.16
CA LEU A 149 2.49 -20.24 -8.09
C LEU A 149 2.59 -21.77 -8.22
N GLN A 150 1.47 -22.46 -8.45
CA GLN A 150 1.45 -23.89 -8.62
C GLN A 150 2.31 -24.35 -9.80
N GLN A 151 2.18 -23.72 -10.98
CA GLN A 151 3.04 -24.02 -12.13
C GLN A 151 4.53 -23.76 -11.86
N THR A 152 4.84 -22.69 -11.13
CA THR A 152 6.22 -22.34 -10.77
C THR A 152 6.82 -23.37 -9.83
N VAL A 153 6.07 -23.75 -8.78
CA VAL A 153 6.47 -24.74 -7.79
C VAL A 153 6.63 -26.11 -8.44
N GLU A 154 5.66 -26.54 -9.26
CA GLU A 154 5.75 -27.77 -10.04
C GLU A 154 6.99 -27.74 -10.95
N GLY A 155 7.29 -26.62 -11.60
CA GLY A 155 8.49 -26.44 -12.42
C GLY A 155 9.81 -26.55 -11.63
N TRP A 156 9.86 -26.11 -10.38
CA TRP A 156 11.04 -26.28 -9.51
C TRP A 156 11.30 -27.74 -9.14
N PHE A 157 10.24 -28.54 -9.04
CA PHE A 157 10.33 -29.96 -8.68
C PHE A 157 10.22 -30.91 -9.89
N ALA A 158 10.00 -30.38 -11.10
CA ALA A 158 9.94 -31.16 -12.34
C ALA A 158 11.31 -31.42 -12.97
N SER A 159 12.40 -30.92 -12.38
CA SER A 159 13.77 -31.29 -12.75
C SER A 159 14.31 -32.39 -11.83
N GLU A 160 13.88 -33.62 -12.09
CA GLU A 160 14.65 -34.88 -11.94
C GLU A 160 14.31 -35.82 -13.11
#